data_AF-A0A7J5UZG3-F1
#
_entry.id   AF-A0A7J5UZG3-F1
#
_cell.length_a   1.000
_cell.length_b   1.000
_cell.length_c   1.000
_cell.angle_alpha   90.00
_cell.angle_beta   90.00
_cell.angle_gamma   90.00
#
_symmetry.space_group_name_H-M   'P 1'
#
loop_
_entity.id
_entity.type
_entity.pdbx_description
1 polymer ?
#
loop_
_entity_poly.entity_id
_entity_poly.type
_entity_poly.pdbx_seq_one_letter_code
_entity_poly.pdbx_strand_id
1 'polypeptide(L)'
;MKKFIFITTFFFTYLTQVSVSQNLIAVQNGGNPNFYIDINAAITNALPGDTIYLPGGSFSLSIPINKELHLVGVGSHPDSTSATNRTIIGGPIYLETGADYGSITGCYINVYCYSGCGPCFYVNGTIIQYLITRCYFHSGIMFDAEASNFLIINNIIGSYGQGCLYGGSYSIQLKGSNHLVANNLILASISDFNAGNLYKNNIFLYTTQWCSILNSVNNSEFDNNIFCGSRGSASNCLANNNLGGFSNGIDGQNNQGINNYTISDPPLDSIFVSYTSPGWSFNNDFHLRANSPYINAGRDGTDIGIYGGAFPWKDGSIPLNPHFQTVQIAPTTDSTGNLNVNIKVAAQDR
;
A
#
# COMPACT_ATOMS: atom_id res chain seq x y z
N MET A 1 4.79 -34.48 52.69
CA MET A 1 4.88 -33.06 52.24
C MET A 1 5.58 -32.89 50.89
N LYS A 2 6.75 -33.49 50.62
CA LYS A 2 7.45 -33.33 49.32
C LYS A 2 6.71 -33.89 48.08
N LYS A 3 5.91 -34.96 48.23
CA LYS A 3 5.10 -35.54 47.13
C LYS A 3 3.83 -34.74 46.81
N PHE A 4 3.33 -33.93 47.75
CA PHE A 4 2.11 -33.14 47.57
C PHE A 4 2.37 -31.82 46.84
N ILE A 5 3.57 -31.26 47.00
CA ILE A 5 4.06 -30.04 46.32
C ILE A 5 4.33 -30.30 44.83
N PHE A 6 4.76 -31.52 44.47
CA PHE A 6 5.07 -31.85 43.08
C PHE A 6 3.82 -31.93 42.18
N ILE A 7 2.68 -32.37 42.72
CA ILE A 7 1.41 -32.48 41.99
C ILE A 7 0.73 -31.11 41.81
N THR A 8 0.86 -30.21 42.79
CA THR A 8 0.31 -28.84 42.69
C THR A 8 1.10 -27.96 41.72
N THR A 9 2.41 -28.19 41.59
CA THR A 9 3.26 -27.43 40.65
C THR A 9 2.98 -27.82 39.19
N PHE A 10 2.68 -29.10 38.91
CA PHE A 10 2.37 -29.58 37.56
C PHE A 10 0.96 -29.15 37.08
N PHE A 11 0.01 -28.98 38.00
CA PHE A 11 -1.35 -28.52 37.68
C PHE A 11 -1.41 -27.01 37.38
N PHE A 12 -0.55 -26.21 37.99
CA PHE A 12 -0.50 -24.76 37.75
C PHE A 12 0.21 -24.38 36.44
N THR A 13 1.13 -25.20 35.94
CA THR A 13 1.81 -24.97 34.65
C THR A 13 0.97 -25.34 33.42
N TYR A 14 -0.12 -26.09 33.58
CA TYR A 14 -1.00 -26.48 32.46
C TYR A 14 -2.13 -25.46 32.19
N LEU A 15 -2.38 -24.54 33.12
CA LEU A 15 -3.48 -23.57 33.04
C LEU A 15 -3.15 -22.27 32.29
N THR A 16 -1.96 -22.14 31.69
CA THR A 16 -1.56 -20.95 30.90
C THR A 16 -1.45 -21.22 29.41
N GLN A 17 -2.06 -22.30 28.90
CA GLN A 17 -2.28 -22.45 27.46
C GLN A 17 -3.34 -21.41 27.04
N VAL A 18 -2.91 -20.18 26.81
CA VAL A 18 -3.70 -19.22 26.06
C VAL A 18 -3.81 -19.81 24.66
N SER A 19 -4.98 -20.34 24.34
CA SER A 19 -5.30 -20.83 22.99
C SER A 19 -5.21 -19.64 22.03
N VAL A 20 -4.04 -19.38 21.48
CA VAL A 20 -3.90 -18.46 20.36
C VAL A 20 -4.57 -19.16 19.19
N SER A 21 -5.67 -18.60 18.69
CA SER A 21 -6.29 -19.06 17.46
C SER A 21 -5.22 -19.16 16.37
N GLN A 22 -5.16 -20.30 15.67
CA GLN A 22 -4.19 -20.50 14.61
C GLN A 22 -4.57 -19.63 13.41
N ASN A 23 -3.67 -18.74 13.00
CA ASN A 23 -3.83 -17.92 11.81
C ASN A 23 -3.71 -18.80 10.56
N LEU A 24 -4.83 -19.35 10.11
CA LEU A 24 -4.89 -20.17 8.91
C LEU A 24 -4.95 -19.29 7.65
N ILE A 25 -3.99 -19.53 6.76
CA ILE A 25 -3.96 -19.01 5.40
C ILE A 25 -4.87 -19.90 4.56
N ALA A 26 -5.86 -19.31 3.87
CA ALA A 26 -6.72 -20.06 2.97
C ALA A 26 -6.26 -19.88 1.52
N VAL A 27 -6.12 -20.99 0.80
CA VAL A 27 -5.85 -21.00 -0.65
C VAL A 27 -7.08 -21.53 -1.35
N GLN A 28 -7.63 -20.77 -2.29
CA GLN A 28 -8.90 -21.08 -2.93
C GLN A 28 -8.96 -20.61 -4.38
N ASN A 29 -9.50 -21.47 -5.23
CA ASN A 29 -9.89 -21.17 -6.61
C ASN A 29 -11.09 -22.05 -7.00
N GLY A 30 -12.29 -21.57 -6.71
CA GLY A 30 -13.46 -22.46 -6.64
C GLY A 30 -13.27 -23.57 -5.59
N GLY A 31 -13.92 -24.73 -5.79
CA GLY A 31 -13.69 -25.95 -5.00
C GLY A 31 -13.75 -25.82 -3.47
N ASN A 32 -13.12 -26.77 -2.77
CA ASN A 32 -12.90 -26.70 -1.32
C ASN A 32 -11.58 -25.97 -1.02
N PRO A 33 -11.54 -25.07 -0.02
CA PRO A 33 -10.32 -24.36 0.35
C PRO A 33 -9.27 -25.30 0.98
N ASN A 34 -8.00 -25.03 0.71
CA ASN A 34 -6.86 -25.63 1.42
C ASN A 34 -6.34 -24.65 2.46
N PHE A 35 -5.89 -25.16 3.61
CA PHE A 35 -5.41 -24.32 4.71
C PHE A 35 -3.94 -24.57 5.02
N TYR A 36 -3.22 -23.49 5.25
CA TYR A 36 -1.79 -23.47 5.56
C TYR A 36 -1.52 -22.57 6.76
N ILE A 37 -0.36 -22.76 7.39
CA ILE A 37 0.14 -21.89 8.48
C ILE A 37 1.40 -21.14 8.08
N ASP A 38 1.97 -21.49 6.93
CA ASP A 38 3.17 -20.90 6.35
C ASP A 38 2.85 -20.40 4.93
N ILE A 39 3.19 -19.13 4.67
CA ILE A 39 2.88 -18.48 3.39
C ILE A 39 3.67 -19.08 2.24
N ASN A 40 4.90 -19.55 2.48
CA ASN A 40 5.73 -20.17 1.46
C ASN A 40 5.12 -21.52 1.01
N ALA A 41 4.63 -22.32 1.95
CA ALA A 41 3.89 -23.55 1.67
C ALA A 41 2.58 -23.27 0.90
N ALA A 42 1.84 -22.23 1.29
CA ALA A 42 0.62 -21.81 0.58
C ALA A 42 0.92 -21.47 -0.89
N ILE A 43 1.91 -20.62 -1.16
CA ILE A 43 2.31 -20.21 -2.52
C ILE A 43 2.87 -21.39 -3.34
N THR A 44 3.64 -22.26 -2.70
CA THR A 44 4.24 -23.43 -3.37
C THR A 44 3.15 -24.37 -3.88
N ASN A 45 2.14 -24.65 -3.06
CA ASN A 45 1.06 -25.59 -3.38
C ASN A 45 -0.11 -24.95 -4.16
N ALA A 46 -0.20 -23.62 -4.19
CA ALA A 46 -1.20 -22.92 -4.98
C ALA A 46 -1.01 -23.19 -6.49
N LEU A 47 -2.14 -23.34 -7.17
CA LEU A 47 -2.23 -23.40 -8.62
C LEU A 47 -2.31 -21.99 -9.22
N PRO A 48 -1.95 -21.81 -10.51
CA PRO A 48 -2.16 -20.54 -11.20
C PRO A 48 -3.64 -20.10 -11.13
N GLY A 49 -3.86 -18.82 -10.81
CA GLY A 49 -5.19 -18.22 -10.61
C GLY A 49 -5.72 -18.33 -9.18
N ASP A 50 -5.01 -19.02 -8.27
CA ASP A 50 -5.46 -19.17 -6.90
C ASP A 50 -5.44 -17.86 -6.11
N THR A 51 -6.46 -17.69 -5.25
CA THR A 51 -6.51 -16.62 -4.26
C THR A 51 -5.99 -17.13 -2.93
N ILE A 52 -5.03 -16.40 -2.36
CA ILE A 52 -4.42 -16.67 -1.05
C ILE A 52 -4.90 -15.59 -0.08
N TYR A 53 -5.77 -15.98 0.84
CA TYR A 53 -6.29 -15.12 1.90
C TYR A 53 -5.39 -15.20 3.13
N LEU A 54 -4.84 -14.05 3.51
CA LEU A 54 -3.96 -13.90 4.66
C LEU A 54 -4.75 -13.25 5.81
N PRO A 55 -4.91 -13.93 6.97
CA PRO A 55 -5.52 -13.29 8.13
C PRO A 55 -4.60 -12.19 8.69
N GLY A 56 -5.09 -11.45 9.69
CA GLY A 56 -4.22 -10.51 10.41
C GLY A 56 -3.16 -11.26 11.21
N GLY A 57 -1.90 -10.83 11.09
CA GLY A 57 -0.74 -11.56 11.58
C GLY A 57 0.52 -11.17 10.83
N SER A 58 1.65 -11.81 11.17
CA SER A 58 2.94 -11.61 10.50
C SER A 58 3.36 -12.88 9.78
N PHE A 59 3.72 -12.76 8.51
CA PHE A 59 4.09 -13.86 7.63
C PHE A 59 5.46 -13.58 7.00
N SER A 60 6.41 -14.50 7.12
CA SER A 60 7.71 -14.36 6.48
C SER A 60 7.68 -14.96 5.08
N LEU A 61 7.77 -14.11 4.05
CA LEU A 61 7.87 -14.56 2.67
C LEU A 61 9.34 -14.57 2.23
N SER A 62 9.80 -15.70 1.71
CA SER A 62 11.19 -15.88 1.27
C SER A 62 11.32 -16.58 -0.08
N ILE A 63 10.21 -16.81 -0.78
CA ILE A 63 10.19 -17.41 -2.12
C ILE A 63 9.58 -16.43 -3.13
N PRO A 64 9.99 -16.49 -4.41
CA PRO A 64 9.37 -15.68 -5.45
C PRO A 64 7.97 -16.17 -5.79
N ILE A 65 7.17 -15.27 -6.36
CA ILE A 65 5.89 -15.57 -7.01
C ILE A 65 6.15 -15.61 -8.52
N ASN A 66 5.96 -16.77 -9.12
CA ASN A 66 6.26 -17.06 -10.53
C ASN A 66 5.07 -17.70 -11.28
N LYS A 67 3.86 -17.49 -10.77
CA LYS A 67 2.58 -17.93 -11.33
C LYS A 67 1.51 -16.89 -10.98
N GLU A 68 0.44 -16.81 -11.76
CA GLU A 68 -0.72 -15.98 -11.44
C GLU A 68 -1.24 -16.33 -10.04
N LEU A 69 -1.21 -15.36 -9.12
CA LEU A 69 -1.75 -15.50 -7.76
C LEU A 69 -2.39 -14.19 -7.32
N HIS A 70 -3.42 -14.31 -6.48
CA HIS A 70 -4.12 -13.17 -5.88
C HIS A 70 -3.95 -13.18 -4.37
N LEU A 71 -3.19 -12.25 -3.82
CA LEU A 71 -2.92 -12.16 -2.39
C LEU A 71 -3.88 -11.15 -1.75
N VAL A 72 -4.65 -11.59 -0.75
CA VAL A 72 -5.66 -10.76 -0.09
C VAL A 72 -5.42 -10.75 1.43
N GLY A 73 -4.97 -9.62 1.95
CA GLY A 73 -4.84 -9.36 3.38
C GLY A 73 -6.03 -8.61 3.97
N VAL A 74 -6.08 -8.52 5.30
CA VAL A 74 -7.18 -7.83 6.03
C VAL A 74 -6.98 -6.31 6.16
N GLY A 75 -5.86 -5.78 5.68
CA GLY A 75 -5.53 -4.35 5.68
C GLY A 75 -4.20 -4.03 6.36
N SER A 76 -3.76 -2.79 6.14
CA SER A 76 -2.49 -2.25 6.66
C SER A 76 -2.67 -1.10 7.66
N HIS A 77 -3.87 -0.52 7.76
CA HIS A 77 -4.15 0.61 8.64
C HIS A 77 -4.42 0.15 10.09
N PRO A 78 -3.70 0.66 11.11
CA PRO A 78 -3.85 0.23 12.50
C PRO A 78 -5.29 0.31 13.02
N ASP A 79 -5.97 1.45 12.83
CA ASP A 79 -7.33 1.63 13.37
C ASP A 79 -8.35 0.72 12.71
N SER A 80 -8.37 0.67 11.37
CA SER A 80 -9.28 -0.22 10.64
C SER A 80 -9.03 -1.68 10.97
N THR A 81 -7.78 -2.09 11.21
CA THR A 81 -7.44 -3.48 11.51
C THR A 81 -7.42 -3.79 13.02
N SER A 82 -7.92 -2.90 13.87
CA SER A 82 -7.93 -3.09 15.34
C SER A 82 -8.64 -4.39 15.77
N ALA A 83 -9.66 -4.83 15.03
CA ALA A 83 -10.39 -6.07 15.33
C ALA A 83 -9.69 -7.35 14.82
N THR A 84 -8.78 -7.25 13.84
CA THR A 84 -8.19 -8.40 13.13
C THR A 84 -6.68 -8.50 13.27
N ASN A 85 -6.00 -7.44 13.72
CA ASN A 85 -4.61 -7.13 13.40
C ASN A 85 -4.36 -6.89 11.91
N ARG A 86 -3.24 -6.26 11.58
CA ARG A 86 -2.77 -6.04 10.20
C ARG A 86 -2.27 -7.34 9.58
N THR A 87 -2.44 -7.51 8.28
CA THR A 87 -1.68 -8.52 7.53
C THR A 87 -0.30 -7.95 7.22
N ILE A 88 0.74 -8.48 7.87
CA ILE A 88 2.13 -8.05 7.69
C ILE A 88 2.88 -9.13 6.91
N ILE A 89 3.39 -8.78 5.73
CA ILE A 89 4.33 -9.63 4.99
C ILE A 89 5.73 -9.11 5.32
N GLY A 90 6.48 -9.91 6.07
CA GLY A 90 7.86 -9.68 6.42
C GLY A 90 8.79 -10.20 5.32
N GLY A 91 9.60 -9.31 4.77
CA GLY A 91 10.49 -9.59 3.64
C GLY A 91 9.98 -9.00 2.32
N PRO A 92 10.88 -8.84 1.34
CA PRO A 92 10.50 -8.34 0.02
C PRO A 92 9.65 -9.37 -0.73
N ILE A 93 8.69 -8.87 -1.50
CA ILE A 93 7.95 -9.68 -2.48
C ILE A 93 8.71 -9.63 -3.80
N TYR A 94 9.08 -10.78 -4.34
CA TYR A 94 9.66 -10.91 -5.66
C TYR A 94 8.62 -11.49 -6.62
N LEU A 95 8.27 -10.74 -7.65
CA LEU A 95 7.56 -11.28 -8.80
C LEU A 95 8.55 -11.65 -9.90
N GLU A 96 8.40 -12.86 -10.42
CA GLU A 96 9.18 -13.39 -11.53
C GLU A 96 8.28 -13.74 -12.72
N THR A 97 8.89 -14.10 -13.85
CA THR A 97 8.18 -14.55 -15.06
C THR A 97 7.12 -15.60 -14.72
N GLY A 98 5.90 -15.40 -15.23
CA GLY A 98 4.73 -16.25 -14.97
C GLY A 98 3.74 -15.66 -13.97
N ALA A 99 4.09 -14.59 -13.24
CA ALA A 99 3.20 -13.90 -12.31
C ALA A 99 2.19 -12.93 -12.97
N ASP A 100 2.05 -13.00 -14.30
CA ASP A 100 1.08 -12.22 -15.07
C ASP A 100 -0.34 -12.35 -14.51
N TYR A 101 -1.16 -11.31 -14.68
CA TYR A 101 -2.57 -11.30 -14.25
C TYR A 101 -2.81 -11.39 -12.73
N GLY A 102 -1.75 -11.50 -11.93
CA GLY A 102 -1.85 -11.57 -10.48
C GLY A 102 -2.28 -10.27 -9.80
N SER A 103 -2.53 -10.37 -8.49
CA SER A 103 -2.85 -9.19 -7.69
C SER A 103 -2.40 -9.29 -6.24
N ILE A 104 -2.25 -8.12 -5.59
CA ILE A 104 -2.08 -8.00 -4.15
C ILE A 104 -2.95 -6.88 -3.58
N THR A 105 -3.63 -7.15 -2.47
CA THR A 105 -4.39 -6.14 -1.74
C THR A 105 -4.39 -6.34 -0.23
N GLY A 106 -4.52 -5.24 0.52
CA GLY A 106 -4.76 -5.29 1.95
C GLY A 106 -3.56 -5.75 2.79
N CYS A 107 -2.34 -5.59 2.28
CA CYS A 107 -1.12 -6.05 2.97
C CYS A 107 -0.25 -4.87 3.41
N TYR A 108 0.38 -5.00 4.57
CA TYR A 108 1.53 -4.19 4.98
C TYR A 108 2.82 -4.96 4.66
N ILE A 109 3.57 -4.52 3.66
CA ILE A 109 4.84 -5.13 3.29
C ILE A 109 5.94 -4.40 4.06
N ASN A 110 6.52 -5.11 5.01
CA ASN A 110 7.51 -4.58 5.92
C ASN A 110 8.86 -5.25 5.69
N VAL A 111 9.78 -4.50 5.10
CA VAL A 111 11.19 -4.85 5.05
C VAL A 111 11.90 -3.91 6.01
N TYR A 112 12.33 -4.45 7.14
CA TYR A 112 13.08 -3.68 8.12
C TYR A 112 14.52 -3.54 7.68
N CYS A 113 14.99 -2.32 7.45
CA CYS A 113 16.42 -2.05 7.28
C CYS A 113 16.78 -0.66 7.82
N TYR A 114 17.77 -0.65 8.71
CA TYR A 114 18.50 0.56 9.06
C TYR A 114 19.62 0.70 8.04
N SER A 115 19.52 1.70 7.15
CA SER A 115 20.50 2.07 6.10
C SER A 115 20.40 1.27 4.79
N GLY A 116 19.96 1.91 3.71
CA GLY A 116 20.11 1.39 2.34
C GLY A 116 19.09 0.32 1.92
N CYS A 117 17.82 0.54 2.26
CA CYS A 117 16.76 -0.40 1.94
C CYS A 117 16.60 -0.66 0.45
N GLY A 118 16.64 -1.94 0.09
CA GLY A 118 16.02 -2.41 -1.15
C GLY A 118 14.50 -2.17 -1.11
N PRO A 119 13.83 -2.12 -2.27
CA PRO A 119 12.38 -2.04 -2.35
C PRO A 119 11.73 -3.24 -1.64
N CYS A 120 10.51 -3.06 -1.17
CA CYS A 120 9.73 -4.14 -0.57
C CYS A 120 8.95 -4.96 -1.61
N PHE A 121 8.88 -4.48 -2.85
CA PHE A 121 8.24 -5.16 -3.96
C PHE A 121 9.13 -5.06 -5.20
N TYR A 122 9.58 -6.18 -5.71
CA TYR A 122 10.49 -6.30 -6.85
C TYR A 122 9.80 -7.03 -7.99
N VAL A 123 9.88 -6.47 -9.19
CA VAL A 123 9.50 -7.15 -10.43
C VAL A 123 10.77 -7.45 -11.22
N ASN A 124 11.13 -8.74 -11.28
CA ASN A 124 12.35 -9.23 -11.92
C ASN A 124 12.06 -10.06 -13.19
N GLY A 125 10.82 -10.02 -13.69
CA GLY A 125 10.42 -10.65 -14.95
C GLY A 125 9.66 -9.66 -15.83
N THR A 126 9.52 -10.00 -17.12
CA THR A 126 8.58 -9.30 -18.01
C THR A 126 7.17 -9.72 -17.62
N ILE A 127 6.55 -8.92 -16.76
CA ILE A 127 5.21 -9.18 -16.21
C ILE A 127 4.21 -8.21 -16.83
N ILE A 128 3.02 -8.70 -17.14
CA ILE A 128 1.91 -7.91 -17.64
C ILE A 128 0.67 -8.01 -16.74
N GLN A 129 -0.15 -6.96 -16.76
CA GLN A 129 -1.52 -6.99 -16.22
C GLN A 129 -1.59 -7.32 -14.71
N TYR A 130 -0.76 -6.69 -13.89
CA TYR A 130 -0.76 -6.93 -12.44
C TYR A 130 -1.45 -5.81 -11.66
N LEU A 131 -2.22 -6.17 -10.63
CA LEU A 131 -2.98 -5.23 -9.80
C LEU A 131 -2.41 -5.12 -8.38
N ILE A 132 -2.03 -3.90 -7.97
CA ILE A 132 -1.54 -3.59 -6.62
C ILE A 132 -2.48 -2.56 -5.99
N THR A 133 -3.23 -2.95 -4.95
CA THR A 133 -4.20 -2.01 -4.34
C THR A 133 -4.28 -2.04 -2.84
N ARG A 134 -4.47 -0.89 -2.20
CA ARG A 134 -4.78 -0.81 -0.75
C ARG A 134 -3.74 -1.52 0.11
N CYS A 135 -2.48 -1.47 -0.33
CA CYS A 135 -1.33 -1.95 0.41
C CYS A 135 -0.56 -0.79 1.03
N TYR A 136 0.20 -1.09 2.09
CA TYR A 136 1.25 -0.21 2.57
C TYR A 136 2.61 -0.86 2.30
N PHE A 137 3.42 -0.21 1.49
CA PHE A 137 4.80 -0.57 1.21
C PHE A 137 5.71 0.30 2.05
N HIS A 138 6.36 -0.27 3.09
CA HIS A 138 7.23 0.53 3.97
C HIS A 138 8.44 1.11 3.23
N SER A 139 8.92 0.43 2.19
CA SER A 139 10.00 0.88 1.33
C SER A 139 9.42 1.20 -0.06
N GLY A 140 10.14 0.91 -1.14
CA GLY A 140 9.68 1.15 -2.51
C GLY A 140 9.08 -0.05 -3.23
N ILE A 141 8.54 0.24 -4.41
CA ILE A 141 8.25 -0.70 -5.49
C ILE A 141 9.29 -0.46 -6.59
N MET A 142 9.89 -1.52 -7.13
CA MET A 142 10.91 -1.43 -8.16
C MET A 142 10.72 -2.50 -9.22
N PHE A 143 10.77 -2.08 -10.48
CA PHE A 143 10.78 -2.98 -11.63
C PHE A 143 12.19 -3.00 -12.21
N ASP A 144 12.83 -4.16 -12.16
CA ASP A 144 14.17 -4.37 -12.71
C ASP A 144 14.16 -4.91 -14.14
N ALA A 145 13.01 -5.45 -14.56
CA ALA A 145 12.71 -5.87 -15.91
C ALA A 145 11.62 -4.97 -16.54
N GLU A 146 11.52 -4.96 -17.87
CA GLU A 146 10.46 -4.25 -18.58
C GLU A 146 9.11 -4.94 -18.35
N ALA A 147 8.29 -4.37 -17.46
CA ALA A 147 6.93 -4.81 -17.20
C ALA A 147 5.91 -3.90 -17.93
N SER A 148 4.65 -4.30 -18.04
CA SER A 148 3.63 -3.40 -18.59
C SER A 148 2.25 -3.59 -18.00
N ASN A 149 1.39 -2.57 -18.13
CA ASN A 149 -0.01 -2.65 -17.72
C ASN A 149 -0.19 -3.00 -16.22
N PHE A 150 0.61 -2.37 -15.36
CA PHE A 150 0.39 -2.47 -13.91
C PHE A 150 -0.61 -1.41 -13.49
N LEU A 151 -1.53 -1.79 -12.61
CA LEU A 151 -2.46 -0.89 -11.94
C LEU A 151 -2.04 -0.77 -10.48
N ILE A 152 -1.44 0.36 -10.12
CA ILE A 152 -0.97 0.67 -8.76
C ILE A 152 -1.92 1.71 -8.19
N ILE A 153 -2.91 1.28 -7.40
CA ILE A 153 -4.06 2.11 -7.03
C ILE A 153 -4.30 2.12 -5.51
N ASN A 154 -4.52 3.29 -4.90
CA ASN A 154 -4.90 3.39 -3.48
C ASN A 154 -3.88 2.78 -2.51
N ASN A 155 -2.58 2.94 -2.76
CA ASN A 155 -1.52 2.44 -1.88
C ASN A 155 -0.84 3.58 -1.10
N ILE A 156 -0.25 3.22 0.04
CA ILE A 156 0.77 4.03 0.72
C ILE A 156 2.13 3.44 0.33
N ILE A 157 3.03 4.26 -0.20
CA ILE A 157 4.31 3.76 -0.74
C ILE A 157 5.47 4.60 -0.22
N GLY A 158 6.42 3.94 0.45
CA GLY A 158 7.60 4.56 1.04
C GLY A 158 7.54 4.68 2.56
N SER A 159 8.63 5.17 3.12
CA SER A 159 8.73 5.55 4.53
C SER A 159 9.34 6.94 4.62
N TYR A 160 8.78 7.73 5.53
CA TYR A 160 9.27 9.07 5.81
C TYR A 160 10.71 9.03 6.32
N GLY A 161 11.59 9.86 5.74
CA GLY A 161 12.98 10.03 6.21
C GLY A 161 13.99 8.96 5.74
N GLN A 162 13.57 7.92 5.00
CA GLN A 162 14.48 6.89 4.49
C GLN A 162 14.85 7.04 2.99
N GLY A 163 14.15 7.91 2.26
CA GLY A 163 14.40 8.16 0.84
C GLY A 163 15.59 9.09 0.60
N CYS A 164 16.76 8.51 0.32
CA CYS A 164 17.99 9.12 -0.21
C CYS A 164 19.12 9.47 0.78
N LEU A 165 19.37 8.68 1.83
CA LEU A 165 20.66 8.85 2.53
C LEU A 165 21.87 8.56 1.61
N TYR A 166 21.71 7.76 0.55
CA TYR A 166 22.76 7.50 -0.45
C TYR A 166 22.18 7.17 -1.84
N GLY A 167 21.69 8.17 -2.58
CA GLY A 167 21.63 8.15 -4.05
C GLY A 167 20.83 7.06 -4.77
N GLY A 168 19.93 6.32 -4.10
CA GLY A 168 19.22 5.21 -4.76
C GLY A 168 17.93 4.71 -4.11
N SER A 169 17.32 5.45 -3.17
CA SER A 169 16.08 5.00 -2.50
C SER A 169 14.86 5.70 -3.08
N TYR A 170 14.21 5.03 -4.04
CA TYR A 170 12.97 5.47 -4.67
C TYR A 170 11.78 4.78 -4.02
N SER A 171 10.66 5.50 -3.81
CA SER A 171 9.39 4.85 -3.46
C SER A 171 8.84 4.06 -4.64
N ILE A 172 9.07 4.54 -5.87
CA ILE A 172 8.58 3.89 -7.08
C ILE A 172 9.66 4.03 -8.17
N GLN A 173 10.06 2.91 -8.74
CA GLN A 173 10.89 2.82 -9.93
C GLN A 173 10.22 1.86 -10.92
N LEU A 174 9.77 2.35 -12.08
CA LEU A 174 9.01 1.52 -13.03
C LEU A 174 9.69 1.48 -14.40
N LYS A 175 10.51 0.46 -14.61
CA LYS A 175 10.93 0.05 -15.95
C LYS A 175 9.75 -0.57 -16.70
N GLY A 176 9.58 -0.12 -17.93
CA GLY A 176 8.46 -0.52 -18.78
C GLY A 176 7.37 0.54 -18.93
N SER A 177 6.24 0.18 -19.52
CA SER A 177 5.27 1.14 -20.07
C SER A 177 3.82 0.78 -19.76
N ASN A 178 2.93 1.75 -19.98
CA ASN A 178 1.48 1.62 -19.80
C ASN A 178 1.08 1.28 -18.35
N HIS A 179 1.83 1.75 -17.36
CA HIS A 179 1.42 1.66 -15.97
C HIS A 179 0.48 2.80 -15.60
N LEU A 180 -0.53 2.48 -14.78
CA LEU A 180 -1.37 3.46 -14.09
C LEU A 180 -0.96 3.50 -12.63
N VAL A 181 -0.47 4.66 -12.18
CA VAL A 181 -0.22 4.96 -10.77
C VAL A 181 -1.28 5.96 -10.34
N ALA A 182 -2.34 5.50 -9.67
CA ALA A 182 -3.48 6.34 -9.33
C ALA A 182 -3.86 6.35 -7.85
N ASN A 183 -4.26 7.52 -7.35
CA ASN A 183 -4.79 7.65 -5.99
C ASN A 183 -3.83 7.12 -4.90
N ASN A 184 -2.52 7.19 -5.10
CA ASN A 184 -1.54 6.73 -4.11
C ASN A 184 -1.03 7.89 -3.26
N LEU A 185 -0.67 7.55 -2.02
CA LEU A 185 0.13 8.39 -1.15
C LEU A 185 1.59 7.97 -1.23
N ILE A 186 2.41 8.79 -1.88
CA ILE A 186 3.80 8.46 -2.23
C ILE A 186 4.73 9.29 -1.34
N LEU A 187 5.47 8.62 -0.48
CA LEU A 187 6.21 9.22 0.63
C LEU A 187 7.70 9.48 0.32
N ALA A 188 8.11 9.23 -0.93
CA ALA A 188 9.49 9.47 -1.39
C ALA A 188 9.51 9.85 -2.89
N SER A 189 10.70 9.80 -3.49
CA SER A 189 10.91 10.10 -4.91
C SER A 189 10.41 8.97 -5.82
N ILE A 190 10.07 9.36 -7.04
CA ILE A 190 9.77 8.46 -8.14
C ILE A 190 10.88 8.54 -9.19
N SER A 191 11.25 7.41 -9.81
CA SER A 191 12.36 7.38 -10.78
C SER A 191 12.26 6.40 -11.93
N ASP A 192 13.17 6.59 -12.89
CA ASP A 192 13.50 5.71 -14.03
C ASP A 192 12.27 5.21 -14.78
N PHE A 193 11.46 6.16 -15.24
CA PHE A 193 10.30 5.87 -16.06
C PHE A 193 10.70 5.71 -17.51
N ASN A 194 10.39 4.54 -18.05
CA ASN A 194 10.25 4.38 -19.49
C ASN A 194 8.94 5.05 -19.95
N ALA A 195 8.78 5.22 -21.26
CA ALA A 195 7.69 6.00 -21.84
C ALA A 195 6.29 5.38 -21.64
N GLY A 196 5.26 6.24 -21.51
CA GLY A 196 3.85 5.86 -21.58
C GLY A 196 3.16 5.56 -20.25
N ASN A 197 3.65 6.11 -19.13
CA ASN A 197 3.04 5.91 -17.81
C ASN A 197 2.11 7.08 -17.43
N LEU A 198 1.02 6.77 -16.73
CA LEU A 198 0.03 7.74 -16.25
C LEU A 198 0.03 7.81 -14.73
N TYR A 199 0.31 9.00 -14.20
CA TYR A 199 0.21 9.34 -12.78
C TYR A 199 -1.02 10.19 -12.57
N LYS A 200 -2.04 9.63 -11.91
CA LYS A 200 -3.31 10.33 -11.75
C LYS A 200 -3.76 10.43 -10.30
N ASN A 201 -4.18 11.61 -9.84
CA ASN A 201 -4.78 11.77 -8.52
C ASN A 201 -3.89 11.30 -7.34
N ASN A 202 -2.56 11.36 -7.46
CA ASN A 202 -1.66 11.00 -6.36
C ASN A 202 -1.32 12.21 -5.47
N ILE A 203 -0.88 11.93 -4.25
CA ILE A 203 -0.20 12.92 -3.40
C ILE A 203 1.25 12.45 -3.21
N PHE A 204 2.20 13.30 -3.62
CA PHE A 204 3.63 13.10 -3.41
C PHE A 204 4.09 13.92 -2.21
N LEU A 205 4.33 13.25 -1.09
CA LEU A 205 4.83 13.85 0.15
C LEU A 205 6.34 13.64 0.25
N TYR A 206 7.13 14.68 0.00
CA TYR A 206 8.57 14.65 0.19
C TYR A 206 9.07 15.86 0.96
N THR A 207 10.04 15.67 1.86
CA THR A 207 10.48 16.77 2.75
C THR A 207 11.99 16.82 3.01
N THR A 208 12.82 16.06 2.29
CA THR A 208 14.28 16.15 2.50
C THR A 208 14.96 17.01 1.43
N GLN A 209 16.11 17.56 1.75
CA GLN A 209 16.84 18.53 0.94
C GLN A 209 17.71 17.92 -0.17
N TRP A 210 17.92 16.59 -0.19
CA TRP A 210 18.95 15.94 -1.01
C TRP A 210 18.42 15.17 -2.22
N CYS A 211 17.10 15.11 -2.39
CA CYS A 211 16.47 14.42 -3.50
C CYS A 211 15.26 15.21 -3.99
N SER A 212 14.88 14.90 -5.22
CA SER A 212 13.73 15.49 -5.90
C SER A 212 12.59 14.48 -5.97
N ILE A 213 11.34 14.94 -5.91
CA ILE A 213 10.17 14.05 -6.12
C ILE A 213 10.28 13.33 -7.47
N LEU A 214 10.68 14.04 -8.52
CA LEU A 214 10.83 13.52 -9.88
C LEU A 214 12.32 13.34 -10.18
N ASN A 215 12.75 12.11 -10.50
CA ASN A 215 14.12 11.83 -10.92
C ASN A 215 14.13 11.01 -12.22
N SER A 216 14.76 11.50 -13.28
CA SER A 216 14.84 10.79 -14.58
C SER A 216 13.48 10.36 -15.15
N VAL A 217 12.44 11.20 -14.95
CA VAL A 217 11.10 10.91 -15.44
C VAL A 217 10.95 11.42 -16.87
N ASN A 218 10.53 10.57 -17.80
CA ASN A 218 10.37 10.95 -19.20
C ASN A 218 9.07 10.40 -19.81
N ASN A 219 8.55 11.08 -20.84
CA ASN A 219 7.48 10.58 -21.72
C ASN A 219 6.26 10.05 -20.95
N SER A 220 5.83 10.74 -19.90
CA SER A 220 4.75 10.32 -18.99
C SER A 220 3.71 11.42 -18.83
N GLU A 221 2.49 11.04 -18.44
CA GLU A 221 1.38 11.96 -18.16
C GLU A 221 1.12 12.06 -16.66
N PHE A 222 0.89 13.28 -16.18
CA PHE A 222 0.58 13.58 -14.79
C PHE A 222 -0.71 14.40 -14.74
N ASP A 223 -1.79 13.81 -14.25
CA ASP A 223 -3.09 14.46 -14.16
C ASP A 223 -3.58 14.53 -12.71
N ASN A 224 -4.08 15.69 -12.29
CA ASN A 224 -4.76 15.86 -11.00
C ASN A 224 -3.92 15.48 -9.76
N ASN A 225 -2.59 15.59 -9.79
CA ASN A 225 -1.73 15.22 -8.65
C ASN A 225 -1.42 16.41 -7.74
N ILE A 226 -1.04 16.13 -6.48
CA ILE A 226 -0.51 17.12 -5.53
C ILE A 226 0.95 16.80 -5.25
N PHE A 227 1.84 17.77 -5.43
CA PHE A 227 3.28 17.67 -5.18
C PHE A 227 3.70 18.55 -4.02
N CYS A 228 4.10 17.89 -2.93
CA CYS A 228 4.49 18.50 -1.66
C CYS A 228 5.98 18.26 -1.44
N GLY A 229 6.86 19.23 -1.75
CA GLY A 229 8.30 19.09 -1.47
C GLY A 229 9.27 19.61 -2.53
N SER A 230 10.56 19.28 -2.33
CA SER A 230 11.65 19.59 -3.25
C SER A 230 11.43 18.92 -4.61
N ARG A 231 11.55 19.73 -5.65
CA ARG A 231 11.12 19.40 -7.01
C ARG A 231 12.31 18.87 -7.80
N GLY A 232 12.00 18.05 -8.80
CA GLY A 232 12.98 17.65 -9.80
C GLY A 232 12.44 17.93 -11.18
N SER A 233 13.18 17.49 -12.19
CA SER A 233 12.81 17.68 -13.58
C SER A 233 12.28 16.40 -14.21
N ALA A 234 11.28 16.54 -15.07
CA ALA A 234 10.91 15.53 -16.05
C ALA A 234 11.13 16.07 -17.46
N SER A 235 11.15 15.20 -18.47
CA SER A 235 11.20 15.65 -19.87
C SER A 235 10.17 14.97 -20.76
N ASN A 236 9.67 15.70 -21.76
CA ASN A 236 8.66 15.21 -22.71
C ASN A 236 7.39 14.71 -22.01
N CYS A 237 7.02 15.32 -20.89
CA CYS A 237 5.83 14.96 -20.11
C CYS A 237 4.65 15.87 -20.42
N LEU A 238 3.44 15.33 -20.24
CA LEU A 238 2.20 16.09 -20.18
C LEU A 238 1.76 16.22 -18.71
N ALA A 239 1.44 17.44 -18.28
CA ALA A 239 1.03 17.69 -16.90
C ALA A 239 -0.23 18.54 -16.87
N ASN A 240 -1.38 18.02 -16.42
CA ASN A 240 -2.60 18.81 -16.33
C ASN A 240 -3.18 18.82 -14.92
N ASN A 241 -3.74 19.95 -14.51
CA ASN A 241 -4.50 20.05 -13.26
C ASN A 241 -3.70 19.62 -12.02
N ASN A 242 -2.37 19.75 -12.05
CA ASN A 242 -1.53 19.40 -10.91
C ASN A 242 -1.35 20.59 -9.99
N LEU A 243 -1.31 20.30 -8.70
CA LEU A 243 -1.01 21.24 -7.64
C LEU A 243 0.44 21.10 -7.20
N GLY A 244 1.23 22.15 -7.33
CA GLY A 244 2.65 22.17 -7.00
C GLY A 244 3.35 23.28 -7.77
N GLY A 245 4.46 23.81 -7.28
CA GLY A 245 5.04 25.03 -7.87
C GLY A 245 5.86 24.86 -9.15
N PHE A 246 5.39 24.03 -10.07
CA PHE A 246 5.96 23.92 -11.40
C PHE A 246 5.40 25.03 -12.30
N SER A 247 6.23 25.63 -13.15
CA SER A 247 5.80 26.76 -13.99
C SER A 247 4.82 26.36 -15.11
N ASN A 248 4.79 25.07 -15.51
CA ASN A 248 3.84 24.49 -16.48
C ASN A 248 3.26 23.15 -15.99
N GLY A 249 3.22 22.91 -14.68
CA GLY A 249 2.80 21.62 -14.10
C GLY A 249 3.92 20.65 -13.78
N ILE A 250 5.01 20.63 -14.54
CA ILE A 250 6.27 19.93 -14.23
C ILE A 250 7.49 20.70 -14.78
N ASP A 251 8.57 20.82 -14.00
CA ASP A 251 9.82 21.47 -14.42
C ASP A 251 10.64 20.55 -15.34
N GLY A 252 11.44 21.12 -16.25
CA GLY A 252 12.33 20.38 -17.16
C GLY A 252 12.09 20.67 -18.64
N GLN A 253 12.47 19.76 -19.53
CA GLN A 253 12.55 20.03 -20.98
C GLN A 253 11.33 19.49 -21.74
N ASN A 254 10.81 20.29 -22.68
CA ASN A 254 9.72 19.89 -23.58
C ASN A 254 8.44 19.41 -22.87
N ASN A 255 8.22 19.83 -21.62
CA ASN A 255 6.99 19.52 -20.91
C ASN A 255 5.87 20.45 -21.37
N GLN A 256 4.68 19.89 -21.50
CA GLN A 256 3.45 20.62 -21.83
C GLN A 256 2.41 20.41 -20.74
N GLY A 257 1.43 21.30 -20.67
CA GLY A 257 0.42 21.20 -19.62
C GLY A 257 -0.50 22.39 -19.54
N ILE A 258 -1.69 22.19 -18.97
CA ILE A 258 -2.66 23.25 -18.71
C ILE A 258 -3.24 23.14 -17.30
N ASN A 259 -3.76 24.26 -16.80
CA ASN A 259 -4.47 24.34 -15.52
C ASN A 259 -3.65 23.83 -14.33
N ASN A 260 -2.34 23.96 -14.37
CA ASN A 260 -1.49 23.62 -13.23
C ASN A 260 -1.40 24.80 -12.25
N TYR A 261 -1.41 24.48 -10.97
CA TYR A 261 -1.52 25.46 -9.89
C TYR A 261 -0.20 25.56 -9.16
N THR A 262 0.45 26.71 -9.28
CA THR A 262 1.69 26.99 -8.59
C THR A 262 1.40 27.25 -7.10
N ILE A 263 1.94 26.42 -6.23
CA ILE A 263 2.05 26.75 -4.80
C ILE A 263 3.33 27.57 -4.64
N SER A 264 3.19 28.89 -4.60
CA SER A 264 4.19 29.77 -4.01
C SER A 264 4.12 29.61 -2.51
N ASP A 265 4.66 28.51 -2.00
CA ASP A 265 4.85 28.22 -0.58
C ASP A 265 3.68 28.68 0.33
N PRO A 266 2.57 27.95 0.36
CA PRO A 266 2.00 27.70 1.69
C PRO A 266 2.42 26.37 2.30
N PRO A 267 2.48 26.31 3.64
CA PRO A 267 2.67 25.07 4.37
C PRO A 267 1.53 24.08 4.05
N LEU A 268 1.88 22.79 3.98
CA LEU A 268 0.96 21.69 3.60
C LEU A 268 -0.31 21.62 4.46
N ASP A 269 -0.26 22.19 5.66
CA ASP A 269 -1.41 22.34 6.55
C ASP A 269 -2.49 23.29 6.01
N SER A 270 -2.21 24.14 5.02
CA SER A 270 -3.20 25.03 4.40
C SER A 270 -4.04 24.35 3.31
N ILE A 271 -3.56 23.22 2.77
CA ILE A 271 -4.21 22.48 1.68
C ILE A 271 -5.20 21.48 2.26
N PHE A 272 -4.73 20.74 3.27
CA PHE A 272 -5.41 19.61 3.85
C PHE A 272 -6.15 19.96 5.14
N VAL A 273 -7.22 19.24 5.46
CA VAL A 273 -7.99 19.42 6.70
C VAL A 273 -7.09 19.25 7.93
N SER A 274 -6.26 18.21 7.96
CA SER A 274 -5.28 17.99 9.02
C SER A 274 -4.00 17.38 8.47
N TYR A 275 -2.88 18.07 8.64
CA TYR A 275 -1.57 17.56 8.28
C TYR A 275 -0.55 17.97 9.32
N THR A 276 0.14 17.00 9.91
CA THR A 276 1.23 17.28 10.85
C THR A 276 2.57 17.23 10.12
N SER A 277 3.20 18.40 9.96
CA SER A 277 4.55 18.51 9.40
C SER A 277 5.62 18.20 10.46
N PRO A 278 6.76 17.59 10.10
CA PRO A 278 7.09 17.09 8.78
C PRO A 278 6.72 15.60 8.67
N GLY A 279 5.92 15.24 7.67
CA GLY A 279 5.81 13.85 7.21
C GLY A 279 4.43 13.22 7.19
N TRP A 280 4.44 11.89 7.20
CA TRP A 280 3.26 11.05 7.08
C TRP A 280 2.87 10.45 8.43
N SER A 281 1.57 10.42 8.69
CA SER A 281 0.94 9.74 9.81
C SER A 281 -0.39 9.17 9.34
N PHE A 282 -0.81 8.05 9.93
CA PHE A 282 -2.17 7.53 9.75
C PHE A 282 -3.26 8.48 10.27
N ASN A 283 -2.89 9.44 11.13
CA ASN A 283 -3.83 10.43 11.68
C ASN A 283 -3.96 11.69 10.81
N ASN A 284 -3.22 11.78 9.69
CA ASN A 284 -3.38 12.89 8.76
C ASN A 284 -4.71 12.75 8.00
N ASP A 285 -5.39 13.87 7.79
CA ASP A 285 -6.59 13.98 6.98
C ASP A 285 -6.25 14.75 5.70
N PHE A 286 -6.08 14.01 4.60
CA PHE A 286 -5.71 14.54 3.30
C PHE A 286 -6.91 15.06 2.48
N HIS A 287 -8.11 15.15 3.05
CA HIS A 287 -9.19 15.87 2.40
C HIS A 287 -8.77 17.32 2.18
N LEU A 288 -9.16 17.89 1.04
CA LEU A 288 -8.97 19.31 0.78
C LEU A 288 -9.83 20.12 1.76
N ARG A 289 -9.28 21.23 2.27
CA ARG A 289 -10.06 22.13 3.13
C ARG A 289 -11.29 22.67 2.42
N ALA A 290 -12.34 22.97 3.20
CA ALA A 290 -13.53 23.63 2.69
C ALA A 290 -13.17 24.91 1.91
N ASN A 291 -13.83 25.12 0.77
CA ASN A 291 -13.58 26.21 -0.18
C ASN A 291 -12.19 26.20 -0.85
N SER A 292 -11.45 25.10 -0.76
CA SER A 292 -10.23 24.93 -1.54
C SER A 292 -10.54 25.09 -3.04
N PRO A 293 -9.75 25.89 -3.79
CA PRO A 293 -9.92 26.03 -5.25
C PRO A 293 -9.60 24.74 -6.00
N TYR A 294 -9.08 23.72 -5.31
CA TYR A 294 -8.70 22.43 -5.87
C TYR A 294 -9.82 21.38 -5.78
N ILE A 295 -10.96 21.74 -5.18
CA ILE A 295 -12.18 20.94 -5.18
C ILE A 295 -12.79 20.97 -6.57
N ASN A 296 -13.15 19.81 -7.12
CA ASN A 296 -13.65 19.62 -8.50
C ASN A 296 -12.76 20.23 -9.60
N ALA A 297 -11.48 20.50 -9.28
CA ALA A 297 -10.53 21.16 -10.18
C ALA A 297 -9.79 20.18 -11.08
N GLY A 298 -10.01 18.88 -10.91
CA GLY A 298 -9.49 17.83 -11.77
C GLY A 298 -10.14 17.84 -13.15
N ARG A 299 -9.45 17.27 -14.13
CA ARG A 299 -9.90 17.19 -15.54
C ARG A 299 -11.26 16.49 -15.71
N ASP A 300 -11.60 15.58 -14.80
CA ASP A 300 -12.84 14.82 -14.74
C ASP A 300 -13.91 15.47 -13.84
N GLY A 301 -13.68 16.71 -13.41
CA GLY A 301 -14.59 17.45 -12.52
C GLY A 301 -14.58 16.96 -11.07
N THR A 302 -13.60 16.13 -10.69
CA THR A 302 -13.38 15.66 -9.31
C THR A 302 -12.24 16.42 -8.65
N ASP A 303 -12.00 16.17 -7.36
CA ASP A 303 -10.91 16.79 -6.62
C ASP A 303 -9.52 16.42 -7.17
N ILE A 304 -8.54 17.31 -6.97
CA ILE A 304 -7.12 17.00 -7.17
C ILE A 304 -6.63 16.19 -5.96
N GLY A 305 -5.78 15.19 -6.19
CA GLY A 305 -5.24 14.31 -5.15
C GLY A 305 -6.07 13.04 -4.91
N ILE A 306 -5.76 12.31 -3.83
CA ILE A 306 -6.18 10.91 -3.63
C ILE A 306 -7.68 10.69 -3.44
N TYR A 307 -8.45 11.71 -3.06
CA TYR A 307 -9.91 11.60 -2.90
C TYR A 307 -10.69 11.89 -4.19
N GLY A 308 -10.02 12.27 -5.28
CA GLY A 308 -10.64 12.47 -6.59
C GLY A 308 -10.54 11.26 -7.52
N GLY A 309 -10.98 11.44 -8.76
CA GLY A 309 -10.89 10.47 -9.84
C GLY A 309 -11.84 9.29 -9.73
N ALA A 310 -11.56 8.24 -10.51
CA ALA A 310 -12.38 7.03 -10.58
C ALA A 310 -12.15 6.06 -9.41
N PHE A 311 -11.09 6.24 -8.63
CA PHE A 311 -10.70 5.36 -7.54
C PHE A 311 -10.48 6.13 -6.23
N PRO A 312 -11.44 6.95 -5.78
CA PRO A 312 -11.26 7.82 -4.62
C PRO A 312 -10.82 7.01 -3.40
N TRP A 313 -9.83 7.54 -2.68
CA TRP A 313 -9.32 6.93 -1.48
C TRP A 313 -10.42 6.79 -0.43
N LYS A 314 -10.42 5.67 0.28
CA LYS A 314 -11.30 5.44 1.43
C LYS A 314 -10.47 5.49 2.69
N ASP A 315 -10.95 6.28 3.66
CA ASP A 315 -10.32 6.39 4.97
C ASP A 315 -10.12 5.00 5.58
N GLY A 316 -8.97 4.83 6.24
CA GLY A 316 -8.57 3.53 6.78
C GLY A 316 -7.94 2.57 5.76
N SER A 317 -7.82 2.95 4.47
CA SER A 317 -7.20 2.12 3.43
C SER A 317 -7.75 0.69 3.37
N ILE A 318 -9.06 0.55 3.64
CA ILE A 318 -9.70 -0.75 3.89
C ILE A 318 -9.80 -1.53 2.57
N PRO A 319 -9.29 -2.78 2.51
CA PRO A 319 -9.37 -3.61 1.31
C PRO A 319 -10.81 -3.97 0.94
N LEU A 320 -11.02 -4.51 -0.27
CA LEU A 320 -12.37 -4.79 -0.79
C LEU A 320 -13.04 -6.01 -0.16
N ASN A 321 -12.29 -6.89 0.49
CA ASN A 321 -12.86 -8.05 1.18
C ASN A 321 -13.74 -7.60 2.36
N PRO A 322 -14.76 -8.39 2.74
CA PRO A 322 -15.53 -8.14 3.96
C PRO A 322 -14.59 -7.92 5.14
N HIS A 323 -14.82 -6.82 5.84
CA HIS A 323 -13.93 -6.32 6.88
C HIS A 323 -14.61 -6.37 8.24
N PHE A 324 -13.97 -7.01 9.21
CA PHE A 324 -14.47 -7.05 10.59
C PHE A 324 -14.23 -5.71 11.27
N GLN A 325 -15.31 -5.05 11.67
CA GLN A 325 -15.26 -3.78 12.42
C GLN A 325 -15.17 -4.03 13.92
N THR A 326 -15.88 -5.04 14.42
CA THR A 326 -15.84 -5.44 15.83
C THR A 326 -15.97 -6.95 15.94
N VAL A 327 -15.15 -7.56 16.80
CA VAL A 327 -15.25 -8.96 17.17
C VAL A 327 -15.26 -9.03 18.70
N GLN A 328 -16.40 -9.40 19.27
CA GLN A 328 -16.58 -9.60 20.70
C GLN A 328 -17.03 -11.04 20.93
N ILE A 329 -16.16 -11.84 21.52
CA ILE A 329 -16.44 -13.22 21.89
C ILE A 329 -16.31 -13.30 23.39
N ALA A 330 -17.37 -13.70 24.09
CA ALA A 330 -17.33 -13.88 25.53
C ALA A 330 -16.25 -14.92 25.90
N PRO A 331 -15.51 -14.72 27.00
CA PRO A 331 -14.44 -15.65 27.38
C PRO A 331 -14.99 -17.01 27.82
N THR A 332 -16.26 -17.08 28.20
CA THR A 332 -16.94 -18.30 28.64
C THR A 332 -18.40 -18.29 28.19
N THR A 333 -19.03 -19.45 28.23
CA THR A 333 -20.48 -19.57 28.09
C THR A 333 -21.21 -18.89 29.26
N ASP A 334 -22.43 -18.43 29.02
CA ASP A 334 -23.35 -17.99 30.07
C ASP A 334 -23.85 -19.19 30.92
N SER A 335 -24.70 -18.90 31.91
CA SER A 335 -25.28 -19.90 32.80
C SER A 335 -26.18 -20.93 32.12
N THR A 336 -26.56 -20.70 30.85
CA THR A 336 -27.34 -21.62 30.02
C THR A 336 -26.49 -22.40 29.03
N GLY A 337 -25.17 -22.18 29.01
CA GLY A 337 -24.24 -22.84 28.11
C GLY A 337 -24.06 -22.15 26.76
N ASN A 338 -24.60 -20.94 26.56
CA ASN A 338 -24.43 -20.20 25.31
C ASN A 338 -23.17 -19.33 25.33
N LEU A 339 -22.37 -19.37 24.26
CA LEU A 339 -21.23 -18.47 24.07
C LEU A 339 -21.71 -17.19 23.38
N ASN A 340 -21.66 -16.06 24.08
CA ASN A 340 -22.07 -14.79 23.49
C ASN A 340 -21.04 -14.30 22.47
N VAL A 341 -21.47 -14.16 21.23
CA VAL A 341 -20.65 -13.69 20.10
C VAL A 341 -21.37 -12.52 19.43
N ASN A 342 -20.67 -11.39 19.32
CA ASN A 342 -21.13 -10.22 18.59
C ASN A 342 -20.06 -9.80 17.59
N ILE A 343 -20.39 -9.90 16.31
CA ILE A 343 -19.49 -9.61 15.20
C ILE A 343 -20.16 -8.61 14.27
N LYS A 344 -19.46 -7.53 13.94
CA LYS A 344 -19.89 -6.54 12.95
C LYS A 344 -18.93 -6.59 11.77
N VAL A 345 -19.48 -6.76 10.57
CA VAL A 345 -18.74 -6.82 9.31
C VAL A 345 -19.31 -5.77 8.36
N ALA A 346 -18.44 -5.16 7.56
CA ALA A 346 -18.84 -4.32 6.44
C ALA A 346 -18.06 -4.73 5.18
N ALA A 347 -18.75 -4.83 4.05
CA ALA A 347 -18.10 -4.87 2.75
C ALA A 347 -17.90 -3.44 2.24
N GLN A 348 -16.84 -3.21 1.48
CA GLN A 348 -16.61 -1.93 0.84
C GLN A 348 -17.29 -1.91 -0.53
N ASP A 349 -17.98 -0.82 -0.86
CA ASP A 349 -18.39 -0.56 -2.23
C ASP A 349 -17.15 -0.49 -3.14
N ARG A 350 -17.29 -0.92 -4.40
CA ARG A 350 -16.16 -0.93 -5.33
C ARG A 350 -15.71 0.47 -5.71
#